data_AF-A0A7D8YIT8-F1
#
_entry.id   AF-A0A7D8YIT8-F1
#
_cell.length_a   1.000
_cell.length_b   1.000
_cell.length_c   1.000
_cell.angle_alpha   90.00
_cell.angle_beta   90.00
_cell.angle_gamma   90.00
#
_symmetry.space_group_name_H-M   'P 1'
#
loop_
_entity.id
_entity.type
_entity.pdbx_description
1 polymer ?
#
loop_
_entity_poly.entity_id
_entity_poly.type
_entity_poly.pdbx_seq_one_letter_code
_entity_poly.pdbx_strand_id
1 'polypeptide(L)'
;MILNLIVIAGVLGIGYTWVTRGFFSALLHLICVVIGGAIALAAWEPLAYLILNNVPESGFFAFLEGVAWGAALILPFATATAILRLAVDSAVPGNVKVSPPVNYVGGGVCGVIAGVLTMGLVVTGIGYTRVASDLFGYKPLATTTSGLTQEASLWFPVDRLTGATYGYLSSGILSTRQPLSTWYPDFATAPAALRMSLGDGKGRNVVPPEAVRVISSWTLGKDDPQTTLRDLMRDKWSPAVQNPQRLDGEPFNPQSHIVGYMLRIGPEARETRGNVVVSEGQIRLVTRNPRTGSSRAVHPIAAVSPAAGETNPPIYGRWRFDGNFHLTSVGGAAETLMGFEFVVEPGYEPVGLTIKNTRVPLRGLEALAFASHQERDRAIEAGALLAGVGEAGEFDASSASRVGTGPGQGGARDSGVTVGRALPGRLVIQRGTHRSLEIDGNEIIRGTQAFDPSEFGRLAAVPQNLQIRQFRTTPDTTLVQVDVSLRSRQSLLGQAAAAAERVVPPELVDSNGIRYQAVGYVYRDQSIIRLRYTPDRPIRGLSELESDGVGLSRSSANQELTLLFRVSLGVNVERFVIGNTVVAEYDPPIDASGRR
;
A
#
# COMPACT_ATOMS: atom_id res chain seq x y z
N MET A 1 15.05 -12.26 21.56
CA MET A 1 16.35 -12.80 22.06
C MET A 1 17.09 -13.63 21.02
N ILE A 2 16.41 -14.48 20.24
CA ILE A 2 17.06 -15.36 19.25
C ILE A 2 17.78 -14.54 18.16
N LEU A 3 17.15 -13.47 17.66
CA LEU A 3 17.80 -12.62 16.64
C LEU A 3 19.14 -12.03 17.12
N ASN A 4 19.23 -11.61 18.39
CA ASN A 4 20.48 -11.10 18.96
C ASN A 4 21.61 -12.13 18.90
N LEU A 5 21.30 -13.39 19.25
CA LEU A 5 22.29 -14.48 19.19
C LEU A 5 22.73 -14.76 17.76
N ILE A 6 21.79 -14.76 16.80
CA ILE A 6 22.10 -14.94 15.37
C ILE A 6 23.00 -13.80 14.87
N VAL A 7 22.68 -12.54 15.21
CA VAL A 7 23.49 -11.38 14.82
C VAL A 7 24.90 -11.47 15.40
N ILE A 8 25.03 -11.75 16.69
CA ILE A 8 26.35 -11.85 17.34
C ILE A 8 27.15 -13.01 16.73
N ALA A 9 26.54 -14.18 16.55
CA ALA A 9 27.19 -15.33 15.92
C ALA A 9 27.62 -15.04 14.48
N GLY A 10 26.78 -14.34 13.70
CA GLY A 10 27.10 -13.91 12.33
C GLY A 10 28.30 -12.97 12.28
N VAL A 11 28.32 -11.94 13.14
CA VAL A 11 29.46 -11.00 13.22
C VAL A 11 30.74 -11.72 13.65
N LEU A 12 30.68 -12.55 14.69
CA LEU A 12 31.84 -13.30 15.19
C LEU A 12 32.33 -14.34 14.18
N GLY A 13 31.43 -15.01 13.46
CA GLY A 13 31.78 -15.97 12.41
C GLY A 13 32.50 -15.33 11.23
N ILE A 14 32.02 -14.17 10.76
CA ILE A 14 32.69 -13.38 9.73
C ILE A 14 34.05 -12.88 10.25
N GLY A 15 34.09 -12.34 11.47
CA GLY A 15 35.32 -11.90 12.14
C GLY A 15 36.37 -13.01 12.21
N TYR A 16 36.00 -14.17 12.73
CA TYR A 16 36.87 -15.34 12.84
C TYR A 16 37.39 -15.81 11.48
N THR A 17 36.53 -15.88 10.47
CA THR A 17 36.93 -16.25 9.11
C THR A 17 38.05 -15.35 8.60
N TRP A 18 37.97 -14.05 8.84
CA TRP A 18 38.98 -13.08 8.39
C TRP A 18 40.25 -13.04 9.24
N VAL A 19 40.18 -13.39 10.53
CA VAL A 19 41.38 -13.64 11.35
C VAL A 19 42.27 -14.70 10.70
N THR A 20 41.69 -15.79 10.18
CA THR A 20 42.46 -16.88 9.54
C THR A 20 43.06 -16.51 8.18
N ARG A 21 42.48 -15.53 7.47
CA ARG A 21 42.91 -15.09 6.14
C ARG A 21 43.95 -13.97 6.17
N GLY A 22 44.10 -13.29 7.31
CA GLY A 22 45.06 -12.21 7.53
C GLY A 22 44.52 -10.81 7.22
N PHE A 23 45.22 -9.79 7.76
CA PHE A 23 44.81 -8.40 7.79
C PHE A 23 44.54 -7.80 6.41
N PHE A 24 45.50 -7.88 5.49
CA PHE A 24 45.38 -7.19 4.21
C PHE A 24 44.22 -7.75 3.36
N SER A 25 44.02 -9.06 3.36
CA SER A 25 42.87 -9.69 2.70
C SER A 25 41.53 -9.27 3.34
N ALA A 26 41.48 -9.16 4.68
CA ALA A 26 40.31 -8.70 5.40
C ALA A 26 39.99 -7.21 5.17
N LEU A 27 41.02 -6.36 5.08
CA LEU A 27 40.88 -4.94 4.75
C LEU A 27 40.29 -4.77 3.34
N LEU A 28 40.82 -5.51 2.36
CA LEU A 28 40.27 -5.51 1.00
C LEU A 28 38.82 -5.97 0.96
N HIS A 29 38.47 -7.01 1.73
CA HIS A 29 37.08 -7.45 1.84
C HIS A 29 36.19 -6.40 2.51
N LEU A 30 36.65 -5.73 3.57
CA LEU A 30 35.91 -4.64 4.21
C LEU A 30 35.61 -3.52 3.19
N ILE A 31 36.59 -3.13 2.38
CA ILE A 31 36.39 -2.14 1.30
C ILE A 31 35.32 -2.65 0.30
N CYS A 32 35.38 -3.92 -0.09
CA CYS A 32 34.37 -4.53 -0.96
C CYS A 32 32.96 -4.50 -0.34
N VAL A 33 32.84 -4.76 0.96
CA VAL A 33 31.56 -4.72 1.70
C VAL A 33 31.00 -3.30 1.75
N VAL A 34 31.85 -2.30 2.03
CA VAL A 34 31.45 -0.88 2.04
C VAL A 34 30.96 -0.43 0.66
N ILE A 35 31.71 -0.74 -0.40
CA ILE A 35 31.32 -0.39 -1.78
C ILE A 35 30.08 -1.17 -2.20
N GLY A 36 30.02 -2.47 -1.92
CA GLY A 36 28.89 -3.35 -2.23
C GLY A 36 27.60 -2.89 -1.57
N GLY A 37 27.64 -2.46 -0.31
CA GLY A 37 26.47 -1.92 0.37
C GLY A 37 26.04 -0.55 -0.16
N ALA A 38 26.99 0.30 -0.56
CA ALA A 38 26.65 1.57 -1.22
C ALA A 38 25.96 1.35 -2.58
N ILE A 39 26.46 0.40 -3.39
CA ILE A 39 25.82 -0.02 -4.65
C ILE A 39 24.42 -0.56 -4.37
N ALA A 40 24.27 -1.42 -3.35
CA ALA A 40 22.99 -2.00 -3.00
C ALA A 40 21.96 -0.94 -2.61
N LEU A 41 22.32 0.02 -1.76
CA LEU A 41 21.45 1.12 -1.36
C LEU A 41 21.09 2.04 -2.53
N ALA A 42 22.02 2.26 -3.47
CA ALA A 42 21.74 3.04 -4.68
C ALA A 42 20.75 2.34 -5.63
N ALA A 43 20.85 1.01 -5.75
CA ALA A 43 19.98 0.20 -6.61
C ALA A 43 18.65 -0.22 -5.94
N TRP A 44 18.53 -0.03 -4.63
CA TRP A 44 17.50 -0.63 -3.79
C TRP A 44 16.06 -0.29 -4.22
N GLU A 45 15.70 0.99 -4.26
CA GLU A 45 14.32 1.39 -4.61
C GLU A 45 13.97 1.09 -6.07
N PRO A 46 14.81 1.44 -7.07
CA PRO A 46 14.52 1.12 -8.46
C PRO A 46 14.32 -0.38 -8.70
N LEU A 47 15.14 -1.22 -8.06
CA LEU A 47 15.00 -2.67 -8.17
C LEU A 47 13.76 -3.19 -7.44
N ALA A 48 13.41 -2.61 -6.29
CA ALA A 48 12.17 -2.97 -5.58
C ALA A 48 10.94 -2.69 -6.46
N TYR A 49 10.88 -1.52 -7.11
CA TYR A 49 9.80 -1.19 -8.06
C TYR A 49 9.80 -2.09 -9.29
N LEU A 50 10.98 -2.39 -9.84
CA LEU A 50 11.09 -3.34 -10.96
C LEU A 50 10.53 -4.71 -10.58
N ILE A 51 10.87 -5.24 -9.40
CA ILE A 51 10.31 -6.51 -8.93
C ILE A 51 8.79 -6.39 -8.83
N LEU A 52 8.27 -5.37 -8.13
CA LEU A 52 6.84 -5.19 -7.88
C LEU A 52 5.99 -5.09 -9.15
N ASN A 53 6.50 -4.36 -10.16
CA ASN A 53 5.79 -4.17 -11.42
C ASN A 53 5.76 -5.45 -12.28
N ASN A 54 6.62 -6.44 -11.99
CA ASN A 54 6.71 -7.70 -12.73
C ASN A 54 6.23 -8.92 -11.91
N VAL A 55 5.73 -8.75 -10.68
CA VAL A 55 5.24 -9.88 -9.88
C VAL A 55 3.90 -10.38 -10.46
N PRO A 56 3.77 -11.67 -10.81
CA PRO A 56 2.52 -12.22 -11.29
C PRO A 56 1.43 -12.21 -10.22
N GLU A 57 0.16 -12.15 -10.65
CA GLU A 57 -0.99 -12.02 -9.74
C GLU A 57 -1.27 -13.28 -8.92
N SER A 58 -0.90 -14.44 -9.47
CA SER A 58 -1.14 -15.74 -8.85
C SER A 58 0.02 -16.70 -9.17
N GLY A 59 0.05 -17.82 -8.45
CA GLY A 59 1.06 -18.86 -8.63
C GLY A 59 2.28 -18.71 -7.72
N PHE A 60 3.30 -19.52 -7.99
CA PHE A 60 4.47 -19.69 -7.12
C PHE A 60 5.22 -18.39 -6.88
N PHE A 61 5.27 -17.45 -7.82
CA PHE A 61 6.04 -16.20 -7.67
C PHE A 61 5.26 -15.05 -7.02
N ALA A 62 3.99 -15.22 -6.67
CA ALA A 62 3.19 -14.17 -6.03
C ALA A 62 3.75 -13.72 -4.66
N PHE A 63 4.50 -14.59 -3.96
CA PHE A 63 5.16 -14.21 -2.70
C PHE A 63 6.22 -13.12 -2.87
N LEU A 64 6.74 -12.92 -4.09
CA LEU A 64 7.75 -11.90 -4.37
C LEU A 64 7.26 -10.50 -4.00
N GLU A 65 5.95 -10.23 -4.07
CA GLU A 65 5.36 -8.95 -3.65
C GLU A 65 5.66 -8.64 -2.16
N GLY A 66 5.70 -9.68 -1.32
CA GLY A 66 5.94 -9.54 0.13
C GLY A 66 7.42 -9.46 0.51
N VAL A 67 8.33 -9.83 -0.38
CA VAL A 67 9.79 -9.82 -0.13
C VAL A 67 10.56 -8.84 -1.02
N ALA A 68 9.90 -8.18 -1.98
CA ALA A 68 10.52 -7.35 -3.01
C ALA A 68 11.52 -6.33 -2.43
N TRP A 69 11.12 -5.56 -1.41
CA TRP A 69 11.98 -4.56 -0.79
C TRP A 69 13.19 -5.16 -0.04
N GLY A 70 13.02 -6.30 0.63
CA GLY A 70 14.13 -6.98 1.30
C GLY A 70 15.10 -7.62 0.31
N ALA A 71 14.57 -8.30 -0.71
CA ALA A 71 15.34 -8.92 -1.78
C ALA A 71 16.12 -7.89 -2.61
N ALA A 72 15.48 -6.74 -2.92
CA ALA A 72 16.11 -5.64 -3.65
C ALA A 72 17.28 -4.99 -2.90
N LEU A 73 17.39 -5.17 -1.57
CA LEU A 73 18.54 -4.73 -0.80
C LEU A 73 19.62 -5.83 -0.71
N ILE A 74 19.22 -7.05 -0.32
CA ILE A 74 20.14 -8.14 -0.02
C ILE A 74 20.81 -8.69 -1.29
N LEU A 75 20.06 -8.88 -2.39
CA LEU A 75 20.59 -9.50 -3.60
C LEU A 75 21.65 -8.63 -4.28
N PRO A 76 21.45 -7.31 -4.50
CA PRO A 76 22.51 -6.46 -5.04
C PRO A 76 23.72 -6.38 -4.13
N PHE A 77 23.53 -6.36 -2.80
CA PHE A 77 24.64 -6.35 -1.85
C PHE A 77 25.49 -7.61 -1.98
N ALA A 78 24.86 -8.79 -1.93
CA ALA A 78 25.57 -10.07 -2.05
C ALA A 78 26.28 -10.20 -3.40
N THR A 79 25.59 -9.83 -4.49
CA THR A 79 26.11 -9.92 -5.86
C THR A 79 27.28 -8.94 -6.07
N ALA A 80 27.12 -7.67 -5.69
CA ALA A 80 28.16 -6.66 -5.82
C ALA A 80 29.39 -7.01 -4.99
N THR A 81 29.20 -7.44 -3.74
CA THR A 81 30.31 -7.86 -2.86
C THR A 81 31.05 -9.07 -3.45
N ALA A 82 30.33 -10.06 -4.00
CA ALA A 82 30.94 -11.23 -4.64
C ALA A 82 31.75 -10.85 -5.88
N ILE A 83 31.18 -10.03 -6.78
CA ILE A 83 31.87 -9.57 -8.01
C ILE A 83 33.11 -8.75 -7.65
N LEU A 84 32.98 -7.78 -6.74
CA LEU A 84 34.11 -6.97 -6.27
C LEU A 84 35.20 -7.85 -5.66
N ARG A 85 34.80 -8.87 -4.89
CA ARG A 85 35.77 -9.79 -4.29
C ARG A 85 36.52 -10.60 -5.35
N LEU A 86 35.82 -11.17 -6.32
CA LEU A 86 36.45 -11.90 -7.43
C LEU A 86 37.40 -11.01 -8.23
N ALA A 87 37.00 -9.76 -8.48
CA ALA A 87 37.84 -8.79 -9.19
C ALA A 87 39.11 -8.45 -8.39
N VAL A 88 39.00 -8.22 -7.08
CA VAL A 88 40.13 -7.92 -6.20
C VAL A 88 41.05 -9.13 -6.06
N ASP A 89 40.51 -10.34 -5.89
CA ASP A 89 41.31 -11.57 -5.82
C ASP A 89 42.08 -11.83 -7.12
N SER A 90 41.48 -11.49 -8.27
CA SER A 90 42.16 -11.57 -9.57
C SER A 90 43.23 -10.48 -9.74
N ALA A 91 43.00 -9.26 -9.26
CA ALA A 91 43.92 -8.14 -9.40
C ALA A 91 45.09 -8.18 -8.39
N VAL A 92 44.84 -8.74 -7.21
CA VAL A 92 45.77 -8.79 -6.07
C VAL A 92 45.92 -10.24 -5.59
N PRO A 93 46.64 -11.10 -6.35
CA PRO A 93 46.76 -12.53 -6.03
C PRO A 93 47.63 -12.80 -4.78
N GLY A 94 48.39 -11.81 -4.32
CA GLY A 94 49.32 -11.92 -3.19
C GLY A 94 48.86 -11.16 -1.95
N ASN A 95 49.20 -11.67 -0.76
CA ASN A 95 48.90 -11.02 0.52
C ASN A 95 50.13 -10.27 1.06
N VAL A 96 49.93 -9.10 1.65
CA VAL A 96 51.01 -8.34 2.31
C VAL A 96 51.39 -9.06 3.61
N LYS A 97 52.68 -9.42 3.75
CA LYS A 97 53.19 -10.05 4.96
C LYS A 97 53.43 -8.99 6.03
N VAL A 98 52.66 -9.07 7.12
CA VAL A 98 52.86 -8.28 8.34
C VAL A 98 53.19 -9.22 9.51
N SER A 99 53.63 -8.67 10.64
CA SER A 99 53.92 -9.48 11.82
C SER A 99 52.65 -10.25 12.26
N PRO A 100 52.77 -11.50 12.76
CA PRO A 100 51.61 -12.33 13.09
C PRO A 100 50.58 -11.65 14.01
N PRO A 101 50.97 -10.91 15.07
CA PRO A 101 50.00 -10.22 15.92
C PRO A 101 49.18 -9.17 15.15
N VAL A 102 49.84 -8.38 14.29
CA VAL A 102 49.17 -7.37 13.45
C VAL A 102 48.26 -8.05 12.43
N ASN A 103 48.68 -9.19 11.88
CA ASN A 103 47.89 -9.94 10.91
C ASN A 103 46.58 -10.45 11.51
N TYR A 104 46.63 -11.03 12.71
CA TYR A 104 45.46 -11.56 13.40
C TYR A 104 44.55 -10.46 13.94
N VAL A 105 45.12 -9.46 14.61
CA VAL A 105 44.34 -8.34 15.18
C VAL A 105 43.70 -7.52 14.06
N GLY A 106 44.47 -7.14 13.03
CA GLY A 106 43.95 -6.41 11.89
C GLY A 106 42.89 -7.20 11.12
N GLY A 107 43.12 -8.50 10.91
CA GLY A 107 42.15 -9.40 10.29
C GLY A 107 40.84 -9.48 11.07
N GLY A 108 40.93 -9.59 12.39
CA GLY A 108 39.78 -9.62 13.29
C GLY A 108 38.99 -8.31 13.31
N VAL A 109 39.66 -7.16 13.45
CA VAL A 109 39.00 -5.84 13.46
C VAL A 109 38.29 -5.58 12.13
N CYS A 110 38.99 -5.78 11.01
CA CYS A 110 38.38 -5.58 9.68
C CYS A 110 37.21 -6.56 9.45
N GLY A 111 37.38 -7.81 9.87
CA GLY A 111 36.35 -8.83 9.77
C GLY A 111 35.11 -8.53 10.61
N VAL A 112 35.28 -8.02 11.84
CA VAL A 112 34.16 -7.62 12.71
C VAL A 112 33.41 -6.43 12.11
N ILE A 113 34.11 -5.40 11.61
CA ILE A 113 33.45 -4.25 10.96
C ILE A 113 32.69 -4.72 9.71
N ALA A 114 33.31 -5.56 8.87
CA ALA A 114 32.64 -6.14 7.70
C ALA A 114 31.41 -6.97 8.11
N GLY A 115 31.52 -7.72 9.21
CA GLY A 115 30.43 -8.48 9.80
C GLY A 115 29.29 -7.61 10.30
N VAL A 116 29.58 -6.48 10.96
CA VAL A 116 28.58 -5.49 11.41
C VAL A 116 27.80 -4.97 10.22
N LEU A 117 28.49 -4.50 9.17
CA LEU A 117 27.84 -3.93 7.97
C LEU A 117 27.00 -4.98 7.23
N THR A 118 27.53 -6.19 7.09
CA THR A 118 26.85 -7.32 6.45
C THR A 118 25.58 -7.69 7.22
N MET A 119 25.70 -7.94 8.53
CA MET A 119 24.55 -8.32 9.35
C MET A 119 23.55 -7.18 9.50
N GLY A 120 23.97 -5.92 9.54
CA GLY A 120 23.07 -4.78 9.54
C GLY A 120 22.21 -4.71 8.28
N LEU A 121 22.81 -4.86 7.09
CA LEU A 121 22.06 -4.91 5.84
C LEU A 121 21.12 -6.12 5.75
N VAL A 122 21.54 -7.28 6.24
CA VAL A 122 20.71 -8.49 6.28
C VAL A 122 19.51 -8.29 7.22
N VAL A 123 19.73 -7.81 8.45
CA VAL A 123 18.65 -7.55 9.41
C VAL A 123 17.67 -6.51 8.87
N THR A 124 18.17 -5.41 8.33
CA THR A 124 17.35 -4.37 7.70
C THR A 124 16.57 -4.92 6.51
N GLY A 125 17.21 -5.68 5.63
CA GLY A 125 16.57 -6.31 4.47
C GLY A 125 15.47 -7.30 4.86
N ILE A 126 15.71 -8.18 5.83
CA ILE A 126 14.68 -9.08 6.36
C ILE A 126 13.54 -8.27 6.99
N GLY A 127 13.85 -7.18 7.70
CA GLY A 127 12.85 -6.30 8.28
C GLY A 127 11.90 -5.66 7.27
N TYR A 128 12.33 -5.50 6.01
CA TYR A 128 11.49 -4.99 4.92
C TYR A 128 10.60 -6.05 4.26
N THR A 129 10.67 -7.31 4.70
CA THR A 129 9.75 -8.37 4.25
C THR A 129 8.45 -8.37 5.07
N ARG A 130 7.36 -8.93 4.52
CA ARG A 130 6.07 -9.10 5.22
C ARG A 130 6.13 -10.26 6.21
N VAL A 131 6.84 -10.04 7.32
CA VAL A 131 6.95 -10.96 8.46
C VAL A 131 6.32 -10.33 9.70
N ALA A 132 6.07 -11.16 10.73
CA ALA A 132 5.51 -10.72 12.02
C ALA A 132 6.25 -9.50 12.59
N SER A 133 5.56 -8.64 13.36
CA SER A 133 6.19 -7.46 13.97
C SER A 133 7.27 -7.85 15.00
N ASP A 134 7.11 -9.02 15.63
CA ASP A 134 8.16 -9.66 16.42
C ASP A 134 9.00 -10.61 15.56
N LEU A 135 10.22 -10.17 15.21
CA LEU A 135 11.16 -10.98 14.43
C LEU A 135 12.09 -11.76 15.37
N PHE A 136 11.76 -13.02 15.67
CA PHE A 136 12.56 -13.88 16.54
C PHE A 136 12.83 -13.26 17.94
N GLY A 137 11.82 -12.62 18.52
CA GLY A 137 11.91 -11.93 19.81
C GLY A 137 12.61 -10.58 19.72
N TYR A 138 12.59 -9.91 18.56
CA TYR A 138 13.08 -8.56 18.32
C TYR A 138 11.97 -7.71 17.72
N LYS A 139 11.46 -6.81 18.55
CA LYS A 139 10.42 -5.84 18.22
C LYS A 139 10.89 -4.45 18.70
N PRO A 140 11.60 -3.68 17.86
CA PRO A 140 12.22 -2.44 18.31
C PRO A 140 11.23 -1.29 18.52
N LEU A 141 10.00 -1.41 18.03
CA LEU A 141 8.98 -0.37 18.11
C LEU A 141 7.67 -0.95 18.68
N ALA A 142 6.96 -0.13 19.44
CA ALA A 142 5.64 -0.42 19.96
C ALA A 142 4.72 0.80 19.87
N THR A 143 3.42 0.53 19.76
CA THR A 143 2.41 1.59 19.80
C THR A 143 2.02 1.82 21.25
N THR A 144 2.12 3.07 21.68
CA THR A 144 1.71 3.53 23.00
C THR A 144 0.53 4.50 22.88
N THR A 145 0.06 5.01 24.01
CA THR A 145 -0.94 6.09 24.02
C THR A 145 -0.43 7.41 23.44
N SER A 146 0.88 7.53 23.29
CA SER A 146 1.56 8.73 22.77
C SER A 146 2.03 8.56 21.31
N GLY A 147 1.58 7.50 20.65
CA GLY A 147 2.02 7.09 19.31
C GLY A 147 3.12 6.03 19.33
N LEU A 148 3.86 5.95 18.23
CA LEU A 148 4.91 4.99 17.99
C LEU A 148 6.21 5.35 18.74
N THR A 149 6.65 4.46 19.62
CA THR A 149 7.89 4.65 20.40
C THR A 149 8.83 3.46 20.29
N GLN A 150 10.10 3.72 20.53
CA GLN A 150 11.14 2.71 20.54
C GLN A 150 11.13 1.92 21.86
N GLU A 151 10.92 0.60 21.77
CA GLU A 151 10.83 -0.29 22.93
C GLU A 151 12.10 -1.13 23.14
N ALA A 152 12.73 -1.55 22.05
CA ALA A 152 13.89 -2.45 22.11
C ALA A 152 15.00 -2.07 21.14
N SER A 153 16.20 -2.54 21.44
CA SER A 153 17.37 -2.48 20.57
C SER A 153 18.05 -3.85 20.52
N LEU A 154 18.82 -4.09 19.45
CA LEU A 154 19.69 -5.26 19.43
C LEU A 154 20.78 -5.09 20.49
N TRP A 155 21.19 -6.18 21.13
CA TRP A 155 22.31 -6.18 22.07
C TRP A 155 23.59 -5.67 21.43
N PHE A 156 23.75 -6.00 20.15
CA PHE A 156 24.76 -5.41 19.30
C PHE A 156 24.06 -4.70 18.14
N PRO A 157 23.99 -3.35 18.14
CA PRO A 157 23.12 -2.56 17.26
C PRO A 157 23.68 -2.44 15.83
N VAL A 158 23.86 -3.58 15.16
CA VAL A 158 24.44 -3.67 13.81
C VAL A 158 23.63 -2.90 12.77
N ASP A 159 22.31 -2.86 12.93
CA ASP A 159 21.36 -2.11 12.10
C ASP A 159 21.61 -0.59 12.20
N ARG A 160 21.71 -0.06 13.42
CA ARG A 160 21.97 1.36 13.67
C ARG A 160 23.36 1.77 13.23
N LEU A 161 24.38 0.95 13.51
CA LEU A 161 25.76 1.20 13.10
C LEU A 161 25.88 1.22 11.58
N THR A 162 25.21 0.28 10.90
CA THR A 162 25.17 0.21 9.44
C THR A 162 24.44 1.41 8.84
N GLY A 163 23.25 1.75 9.36
CA GLY A 163 22.49 2.93 8.94
C GLY A 163 23.25 4.23 9.14
N ALA A 164 23.94 4.40 10.28
CA ALA A 164 24.79 5.56 10.54
C ALA A 164 25.98 5.64 9.58
N THR A 165 26.64 4.51 9.31
CA THR A 165 27.79 4.44 8.39
C THR A 165 27.38 4.84 6.97
N TYR A 166 26.33 4.22 6.42
CA TYR A 166 25.86 4.55 5.08
C TYR A 166 25.17 5.91 5.00
N GLY A 167 24.52 6.36 6.08
CA GLY A 167 24.02 7.72 6.21
C GLY A 167 25.13 8.75 6.06
N TYR A 168 26.23 8.59 6.82
CA TYR A 168 27.41 9.44 6.73
C TYR A 168 28.06 9.40 5.34
N LEU A 169 28.26 8.20 4.77
CA LEU A 169 28.81 8.06 3.43
C LEU A 169 27.93 8.75 2.37
N SER A 170 26.61 8.63 2.48
CA SER A 170 25.66 9.19 1.52
C SER A 170 25.57 10.72 1.55
N SER A 171 25.98 11.38 2.63
CA SER A 171 26.05 12.85 2.70
C SER A 171 27.45 13.40 2.45
N GLY A 172 28.48 12.56 2.55
CA GLY A 172 29.88 12.91 2.33
C GLY A 172 30.44 12.35 1.02
N ILE A 173 31.33 11.36 1.15
CA ILE A 173 32.20 10.85 0.07
C ILE A 173 31.40 10.17 -1.05
N LEU A 174 30.28 9.52 -0.73
CA LEU A 174 29.40 8.85 -1.68
C LEU A 174 28.09 9.63 -1.86
N SER A 175 28.19 10.96 -1.93
CA SER A 175 27.03 11.83 -2.01
C SER A 175 26.23 11.64 -3.29
N THR A 176 24.91 11.70 -3.16
CA THR A 176 23.97 11.63 -4.28
C THR A 176 22.95 12.77 -4.19
N ARG A 177 22.15 12.96 -5.24
CA ARG A 177 21.03 13.92 -5.23
C ARG A 177 19.93 13.55 -4.22
N GLN A 178 19.90 12.29 -3.79
CA GLN A 178 18.92 11.74 -2.85
C GLN A 178 19.64 10.93 -1.78
N PRO A 179 20.37 11.59 -0.87
CA PRO A 179 21.21 10.91 0.10
C PRO A 179 20.35 10.11 1.09
N LEU A 180 20.84 8.94 1.49
CA LEU A 180 20.15 8.04 2.42
C LEU A 180 19.87 8.75 3.76
N SER A 181 20.82 9.55 4.25
CA SER A 181 20.65 10.31 5.50
C SER A 181 19.51 11.31 5.46
N THR A 182 19.09 11.76 4.27
CA THR A 182 17.94 12.66 4.13
C THR A 182 16.65 11.88 4.00
N TRP A 183 16.58 10.87 3.13
CA TRP A 183 15.33 10.16 2.84
C TRP A 183 14.99 9.03 3.81
N TYR A 184 16.00 8.44 4.47
CA TYR A 184 15.87 7.42 5.51
C TYR A 184 16.76 7.78 6.71
N PRO A 185 16.50 8.92 7.39
CA PRO A 185 17.28 9.32 8.57
C PRO A 185 17.20 8.28 9.71
N ASP A 186 16.15 7.46 9.70
CA ASP A 186 15.84 6.40 10.65
C ASP A 186 15.96 5.00 10.02
N PHE A 187 16.91 4.80 9.10
CA PHE A 187 17.07 3.57 8.31
C PHE A 187 17.00 2.25 9.11
N ALA A 188 17.46 2.24 10.36
CA ALA A 188 17.41 1.07 11.24
C ALA A 188 15.99 0.73 11.74
N THR A 189 15.17 1.74 12.06
CA THR A 189 13.81 1.55 12.60
C THR A 189 12.73 1.53 11.53
N ALA A 190 13.01 2.11 10.36
CA ALA A 190 12.15 2.12 9.19
C ALA A 190 11.50 0.76 8.86
N PRO A 191 12.22 -0.37 8.83
CA PRO A 191 11.62 -1.68 8.51
C PRO A 191 10.67 -2.16 9.60
N ALA A 192 10.99 -1.90 10.86
CA ALA A 192 10.13 -2.29 11.98
C ALA A 192 8.84 -1.48 12.00
N ALA A 193 8.88 -0.18 11.70
CA ALA A 193 7.69 0.66 11.61
C ALA A 193 6.72 0.14 10.55
N LEU A 194 7.22 -0.30 9.40
CA LEU A 194 6.39 -0.86 8.33
C LEU A 194 5.71 -2.18 8.67
N ARG A 195 6.35 -2.98 9.53
CA ARG A 195 5.80 -4.26 10.03
C ARG A 195 4.73 -4.05 11.10
N MET A 196 4.54 -2.84 11.60
CA MET A 196 3.38 -2.51 12.45
C MET A 196 2.13 -2.30 11.61
N SER A 197 1.89 -3.21 10.68
CA SER A 197 0.78 -3.22 9.74
C SER A 197 -0.29 -4.23 10.16
N LEU A 198 -1.41 -4.21 9.45
CA LEU A 198 -2.54 -5.11 9.68
C LEU A 198 -2.10 -6.59 9.77
N GLY A 199 -2.68 -7.32 10.72
CA GLY A 199 -2.47 -8.76 10.84
C GLY A 199 -1.07 -9.12 11.32
N ASP A 200 -0.45 -8.24 12.11
CA ASP A 200 0.91 -8.40 12.64
C ASP A 200 1.94 -8.54 11.52
N GLY A 201 2.11 -7.49 10.71
CA GLY A 201 3.12 -7.45 9.64
C GLY A 201 2.74 -8.13 8.33
N LYS A 202 1.53 -8.71 8.24
CA LYS A 202 1.00 -9.33 7.01
C LYS A 202 0.46 -8.32 6.00
N GLY A 203 0.10 -7.13 6.45
CA GLY A 203 -0.42 -6.06 5.60
C GLY A 203 0.60 -5.59 4.56
N ARG A 204 0.08 -5.08 3.44
CA ARG A 204 0.89 -4.53 2.35
C ARG A 204 1.82 -3.43 2.89
N ASN A 205 3.12 -3.61 2.71
CA ASN A 205 4.16 -2.70 3.15
C ASN A 205 4.75 -1.83 2.02
N VAL A 206 4.31 -2.08 0.78
CA VAL A 206 4.68 -1.29 -0.40
C VAL A 206 3.50 -1.05 -1.34
N VAL A 207 3.45 0.13 -1.95
CA VAL A 207 2.53 0.47 -3.04
C VAL A 207 3.30 0.97 -4.28
N PRO A 208 2.72 0.91 -5.48
CA PRO A 208 3.30 1.59 -6.63
C PRO A 208 3.31 3.12 -6.45
N PRO A 209 4.30 3.86 -7.01
CA PRO A 209 4.35 5.32 -6.94
C PRO A 209 3.09 6.03 -7.46
N GLU A 210 2.45 5.49 -8.48
CA GLU A 210 1.24 6.03 -9.09
C GLU A 210 -0.02 5.87 -8.22
N ALA A 211 0.01 4.91 -7.29
CA ALA A 211 -1.12 4.56 -6.43
C ALA A 211 -1.38 5.59 -5.32
N VAL A 212 -0.49 6.56 -5.11
CA VAL A 212 -0.63 7.55 -4.05
C VAL A 212 -0.20 8.92 -4.55
N ARG A 213 -1.06 9.92 -4.35
CA ARG A 213 -0.78 11.32 -4.72
C ARG A 213 -1.21 12.26 -3.60
N VAL A 214 -0.40 13.28 -3.33
CA VAL A 214 -0.81 14.37 -2.45
C VAL A 214 -1.67 15.34 -3.24
N ILE A 215 -2.84 15.67 -2.70
CA ILE A 215 -3.85 16.51 -3.36
C ILE A 215 -4.01 17.88 -2.69
N SER A 216 -3.79 17.96 -1.38
CA SER A 216 -3.78 19.22 -0.64
C SER A 216 -2.87 19.11 0.58
N SER A 217 -2.48 20.26 1.12
CA SER A 217 -1.76 20.35 2.38
C SER A 217 -2.37 21.43 3.27
N TRP A 218 -2.17 21.31 4.58
CA TRP A 218 -2.56 22.33 5.54
C TRP A 218 -1.53 22.49 6.64
N THR A 219 -1.55 23.64 7.30
CA THR A 219 -0.71 23.95 8.45
C THR A 219 -1.59 24.48 9.57
N LEU A 220 -1.28 24.12 10.81
CA LEU A 220 -1.97 24.64 11.99
C LEU A 220 -0.93 25.20 12.98
N GLY A 221 -1.11 26.46 13.36
CA GLY A 221 -0.25 27.17 14.33
C GLY A 221 1.14 27.55 13.81
N LYS A 222 1.38 27.51 12.50
CA LYS A 222 2.68 27.86 11.90
C LYS A 222 3.00 29.35 11.99
N ASP A 223 1.99 30.19 11.81
CA ASP A 223 2.15 31.64 11.69
C ASP A 223 1.83 32.41 12.99
N ASP A 224 1.47 31.70 14.06
CA ASP A 224 1.19 32.29 15.38
C ASP A 224 2.20 31.81 16.43
N PRO A 225 3.17 32.65 16.82
CA PRO A 225 4.20 32.29 17.80
C PRO A 225 3.66 32.18 19.24
N GLN A 226 2.43 32.63 19.52
CA GLN A 226 1.83 32.51 20.85
C GLN A 226 1.15 31.16 21.05
N THR A 227 0.79 30.48 19.96
CA THR A 227 0.11 29.19 20.01
C THR A 227 1.09 28.08 20.35
N THR A 228 0.82 27.35 21.43
CA THR A 228 1.66 26.21 21.84
C THR A 228 1.17 24.91 21.21
N LEU A 229 2.06 23.94 21.03
CA LEU A 229 1.71 22.61 20.52
C LEU A 229 0.55 21.99 21.32
N ARG A 230 0.53 22.20 22.65
CA ARG A 230 -0.53 21.69 23.54
C ARG A 230 -1.92 22.22 23.17
N ASP A 231 -2.00 23.46 22.70
CA ASP A 231 -3.26 24.07 22.26
C ASP A 231 -3.73 23.50 20.91
N LEU A 232 -2.78 23.08 20.07
CA LEU A 232 -3.03 22.43 18.77
C LEU A 232 -3.43 20.95 18.89
N MET A 233 -3.04 20.29 19.99
CA MET A 233 -3.34 18.88 20.29
C MET A 233 -4.78 18.63 20.78
N ARG A 234 -5.61 19.68 20.87
CA ARG A 234 -7.04 19.57 21.14
C ARG A 234 -7.79 19.28 19.85
N ASP A 235 -8.90 18.58 19.95
CA ASP A 235 -9.88 18.49 18.85
C ASP A 235 -11.30 18.30 19.40
N LYS A 236 -12.27 18.38 18.50
CA LYS A 236 -13.69 18.21 18.79
C LYS A 236 -14.08 16.75 19.13
N TRP A 237 -13.36 15.77 18.58
CA TRP A 237 -13.75 14.35 18.65
C TRP A 237 -13.33 13.67 19.96
N SER A 238 -12.32 14.20 20.65
CA SER A 238 -11.88 13.68 21.95
C SER A 238 -11.61 14.79 22.97
N PRO A 239 -12.21 14.72 24.18
CA PRO A 239 -12.07 15.76 25.19
C PRO A 239 -10.66 15.81 25.81
N ALA A 240 -9.88 14.73 25.71
CA ALA A 240 -8.52 14.69 26.21
C ALA A 240 -7.59 15.51 25.30
N VAL A 241 -6.51 16.07 25.85
CA VAL A 241 -5.44 16.68 25.04
C VAL A 241 -4.47 15.58 24.62
N GLN A 242 -4.19 15.47 23.33
CA GLN A 242 -3.19 14.50 22.84
C GLN A 242 -1.79 14.89 23.33
N ASN A 243 -0.95 13.91 23.65
CA ASN A 243 0.44 14.14 24.06
C ASN A 243 1.39 13.28 23.22
N PRO A 244 1.57 13.60 21.93
CA PRO A 244 2.41 12.80 21.06
C PRO A 244 3.87 12.89 21.49
N GLN A 245 4.60 11.80 21.31
CA GLN A 245 6.03 11.74 21.56
C GLN A 245 6.78 11.45 20.27
N ARG A 246 8.06 11.81 20.26
CA ARG A 246 8.98 11.38 19.23
C ARG A 246 9.26 9.88 19.34
N LEU A 247 9.86 9.31 18.30
CA LEU A 247 10.19 7.88 18.26
C LEU A 247 11.13 7.44 19.39
N ASP A 248 11.99 8.35 19.88
CA ASP A 248 12.88 8.15 21.01
C ASP A 248 12.18 8.27 22.39
N GLY A 249 10.88 8.58 22.40
CA GLY A 249 10.07 8.74 23.62
C GLY A 249 10.09 10.16 24.19
N GLU A 250 10.92 11.05 23.65
CA GLU A 250 11.00 12.43 24.12
C GLU A 250 9.79 13.26 23.63
N PRO A 251 9.32 14.24 24.43
CA PRO A 251 8.26 15.14 24.00
C PRO A 251 8.74 16.04 22.84
N PHE A 252 7.82 16.43 21.97
CA PHE A 252 8.09 17.44 20.95
C PHE A 252 8.32 18.82 21.57
N ASN A 253 9.06 19.68 20.87
CA ASN A 253 9.22 21.09 21.28
C ASN A 253 7.84 21.78 21.41
N PRO A 254 7.56 22.52 22.50
CA PRO A 254 6.28 23.23 22.68
C PRO A 254 5.94 24.26 21.61
N GLN A 255 6.94 24.76 20.87
CA GLN A 255 6.80 25.73 19.77
C GLN A 255 6.63 25.05 18.39
N SER A 256 6.38 23.74 18.37
CA SER A 256 6.13 23.01 17.13
C SER A 256 4.75 23.33 16.57
N HIS A 257 4.60 23.22 15.25
CA HIS A 257 3.32 23.37 14.56
C HIS A 257 2.90 22.03 13.94
N ILE A 258 1.65 21.94 13.46
CA ILE A 258 1.16 20.77 12.74
C ILE A 258 1.19 21.05 11.24
N VAL A 259 1.61 20.06 10.46
CA VAL A 259 1.43 20.03 9.01
C VAL A 259 0.63 18.79 8.65
N GLY A 260 -0.36 18.94 7.77
CA GLY A 260 -1.14 17.83 7.25
C GLY A 260 -1.08 17.73 5.74
N TYR A 261 -1.20 16.50 5.24
CA TYR A 261 -1.23 16.19 3.83
C TYR A 261 -2.43 15.30 3.53
N MET A 262 -3.25 15.73 2.58
CA MET A 262 -4.37 14.93 2.09
C MET A 262 -3.89 14.13 0.90
N LEU A 263 -4.24 12.86 0.89
CA LEU A 263 -3.79 11.91 -0.10
C LEU A 263 -4.98 11.29 -0.79
N ARG A 264 -4.81 11.13 -2.09
CA ARG A 264 -5.61 10.27 -2.93
C ARG A 264 -4.86 8.95 -3.07
N ILE A 265 -5.48 7.88 -2.59
CA ILE A 265 -4.92 6.54 -2.60
C ILE A 265 -5.75 5.68 -3.56
N GLY A 266 -5.11 5.24 -4.63
CA GLY A 266 -5.70 4.41 -5.67
C GLY A 266 -5.89 2.94 -5.26
N PRO A 267 -6.52 2.16 -6.14
CA PRO A 267 -6.91 0.78 -5.88
C PRO A 267 -5.71 -0.16 -5.68
N GLU A 268 -4.53 0.12 -6.24
CA GLU A 268 -3.33 -0.72 -6.12
C GLU A 268 -2.75 -0.74 -4.69
N ALA A 269 -3.20 0.18 -3.83
CA ALA A 269 -2.83 0.22 -2.42
C ALA A 269 -3.72 -0.63 -1.51
N ARG A 270 -4.78 -1.23 -2.06
CA ARG A 270 -5.73 -2.06 -1.32
C ARG A 270 -5.04 -3.33 -0.78
N GLU A 271 -5.45 -3.72 0.42
CA GLU A 271 -5.17 -5.03 0.98
C GLU A 271 -5.99 -6.10 0.26
N THR A 272 -5.70 -7.39 0.48
CA THR A 272 -6.43 -8.54 -0.08
C THR A 272 -7.95 -8.48 0.14
N ARG A 273 -8.40 -7.78 1.19
CA ARG A 273 -9.81 -7.56 1.50
C ARG A 273 -10.45 -6.42 0.69
N GLY A 274 -9.73 -5.78 -0.22
CA GLY A 274 -10.17 -4.67 -1.06
C GLY A 274 -10.27 -3.30 -0.39
N ASN A 275 -9.87 -3.19 0.88
CA ASN A 275 -9.80 -1.90 1.58
C ASN A 275 -8.35 -1.41 1.60
N VAL A 276 -8.14 -0.10 1.54
CA VAL A 276 -6.84 0.49 1.87
C VAL A 276 -6.71 0.50 3.38
N VAL A 277 -5.70 -0.18 3.91
CA VAL A 277 -5.40 -0.15 5.35
C VAL A 277 -4.03 0.44 5.57
N VAL A 278 -3.92 1.41 6.46
CA VAL A 278 -2.65 2.07 6.78
C VAL A 278 -2.50 2.19 8.29
N SER A 279 -1.28 2.00 8.78
CA SER A 279 -0.91 2.23 10.17
C SER A 279 0.04 3.42 10.31
N GLU A 280 0.17 3.91 11.54
CA GLU A 280 1.10 5.00 11.90
C GLU A 280 2.53 4.74 11.39
N GLY A 281 3.04 3.52 11.59
CA GLY A 281 4.40 3.14 11.19
C GLY A 281 4.62 3.05 9.68
N GLN A 282 3.54 2.97 8.89
CA GLN A 282 3.61 2.90 7.43
C GLN A 282 3.68 4.26 6.74
N ILE A 283 3.55 5.35 7.51
CA ILE A 283 3.56 6.71 7.00
C ILE A 283 4.65 7.49 7.72
N ARG A 284 5.49 8.18 6.96
CA ARG A 284 6.60 8.97 7.50
C ARG A 284 6.75 10.27 6.75
N LEU A 285 6.69 11.37 7.48
CA LEU A 285 7.13 12.67 7.00
C LEU A 285 8.62 12.82 7.25
N VAL A 286 9.36 13.10 6.19
CA VAL A 286 10.77 13.47 6.28
C VAL A 286 10.85 14.98 6.42
N THR A 287 11.44 15.43 7.51
CA THR A 287 11.74 16.85 7.74
C THR A 287 13.24 17.09 7.70
N ARG A 288 13.66 18.29 7.31
CA ARG A 288 15.06 18.70 7.24
C ARG A 288 15.22 20.08 7.84
N ASN A 289 16.24 20.24 8.67
CA ASN A 289 16.66 21.55 9.12
C ASN A 289 17.64 22.14 8.08
N PRO A 290 17.31 23.26 7.41
CA PRO A 290 18.15 23.81 6.34
C PRO A 290 19.47 24.40 6.89
N ARG A 291 19.54 24.76 8.18
CA ARG A 291 20.75 25.34 8.79
C ARG A 291 21.77 24.29 9.17
N THR A 292 21.33 23.18 9.76
CA THR A 292 22.21 22.09 10.22
C THR A 292 22.38 20.99 9.19
N GLY A 293 21.48 20.92 8.20
CA GLY A 293 21.39 19.82 7.23
C GLY A 293 20.83 18.52 7.81
N SER A 294 20.49 18.47 9.11
CA SER A 294 19.99 17.26 9.77
C SER A 294 18.56 16.95 9.33
N SER A 295 18.29 15.68 9.05
CA SER A 295 16.97 15.17 8.70
C SER A 295 16.40 14.29 9.81
N ARG A 296 15.06 14.27 9.91
CA ARG A 296 14.31 13.43 10.86
C ARG A 296 13.11 12.82 10.15
N ALA A 297 12.76 11.60 10.56
CA ALA A 297 11.50 10.98 10.20
C ALA A 297 10.49 11.20 11.33
N VAL A 298 9.30 11.64 10.99
CA VAL A 298 8.20 11.89 11.92
C VAL A 298 7.00 11.07 11.49
N HIS A 299 6.38 10.37 12.44
CA HIS A 299 5.16 9.59 12.24
C HIS A 299 3.92 10.46 12.46
N PRO A 300 2.77 10.11 11.83
CA PRO A 300 1.57 10.91 11.96
C PRO A 300 1.01 10.83 13.38
N ILE A 301 0.51 11.93 13.89
CA ILE A 301 -0.18 12.01 15.18
C ILE A 301 -1.68 11.80 15.05
N ALA A 302 -2.23 12.05 13.85
CA ALA A 302 -3.62 11.79 13.55
C ALA A 302 -3.81 11.55 12.06
N ALA A 303 -4.95 10.98 11.72
CA ALA A 303 -5.43 10.85 10.36
C ALA A 303 -6.80 11.51 10.21
N VAL A 304 -7.12 11.95 9.00
CA VAL A 304 -8.43 12.47 8.61
C VAL A 304 -8.98 11.54 7.54
N SER A 305 -10.19 11.02 7.72
CA SER A 305 -10.83 10.15 6.72
C SER A 305 -12.34 10.28 6.80
N PRO A 306 -13.09 9.80 5.79
CA PRO A 306 -14.53 9.62 5.93
C PRO A 306 -14.83 8.73 7.16
N ALA A 307 -15.84 9.12 7.95
CA ALA A 307 -16.15 8.53 9.26
C ALA A 307 -17.18 7.39 9.20
N ALA A 308 -18.03 7.39 8.19
CA ALA A 308 -18.98 6.35 7.89
C ALA A 308 -18.99 6.10 6.37
N GLY A 309 -19.73 5.08 5.92
CA GLY A 309 -19.95 4.85 4.49
C GLY A 309 -20.36 6.13 3.76
N GLU A 310 -20.29 6.09 2.43
CA GLU A 310 -20.45 7.26 1.56
C GLU A 310 -21.82 7.92 1.77
N THR A 311 -21.83 8.94 2.63
CA THR A 311 -22.96 9.78 3.00
C THR A 311 -22.92 11.04 2.13
N ASN A 312 -24.06 11.70 1.96
CA ASN A 312 -24.14 12.97 1.24
C ASN A 312 -24.64 14.09 2.18
N PRO A 313 -23.79 15.06 2.55
CA PRO A 313 -22.36 15.16 2.23
C PRO A 313 -21.53 14.13 3.01
N PRO A 314 -20.33 13.75 2.51
CA PRO A 314 -19.44 12.83 3.20
C PRO A 314 -18.99 13.43 4.54
N ILE A 315 -19.24 12.70 5.62
CA ILE A 315 -18.83 13.11 6.96
C ILE A 315 -17.37 12.69 7.17
N TYR A 316 -16.48 13.66 7.34
CA TYR A 316 -15.08 13.41 7.69
C TYR A 316 -14.88 13.47 9.20
N GLY A 317 -13.98 12.63 9.69
CA GLY A 317 -13.54 12.60 11.09
C GLY A 317 -12.03 12.66 11.19
N ARG A 318 -11.54 13.05 12.36
CA ARG A 318 -10.13 12.98 12.75
C ARG A 318 -9.93 11.83 13.74
N TRP A 319 -8.94 11.00 13.45
CA TRP A 319 -8.58 9.80 14.21
C TRP A 319 -7.18 9.99 14.78
N ARG A 320 -7.05 10.10 16.11
CA ARG A 320 -5.74 10.25 16.76
C ARG A 320 -5.00 8.93 16.78
N PHE A 321 -3.70 8.93 16.53
CA PHE A 321 -2.82 7.78 16.78
C PHE A 321 -2.40 7.75 18.26
N ASP A 322 -3.35 7.46 19.14
CA ASP A 322 -3.16 7.32 20.60
C ASP A 322 -3.45 5.88 21.08
N GLY A 323 -3.30 4.91 20.19
CA GLY A 323 -3.47 3.49 20.48
C GLY A 323 -3.15 2.60 19.29
N ASN A 324 -3.18 1.29 19.51
CA ASN A 324 -2.89 0.31 18.47
C ASN A 324 -4.13 0.05 17.59
N PHE A 325 -4.31 0.88 16.57
CA PHE A 325 -5.31 0.64 15.52
C PHE A 325 -4.72 0.89 14.13
N HIS A 326 -5.49 0.47 13.13
CA HIS A 326 -5.18 0.71 11.73
C HIS A 326 -6.33 1.49 11.11
N LEU A 327 -6.00 2.52 10.35
CA LEU A 327 -6.99 3.26 9.59
C LEU A 327 -7.36 2.43 8.36
N THR A 328 -8.65 2.19 8.17
CA THR A 328 -9.18 1.52 6.96
C THR A 328 -9.95 2.52 6.13
N SER A 329 -9.86 2.38 4.80
CA SER A 329 -10.84 2.98 3.91
C SER A 329 -12.22 2.42 4.25
N VAL A 330 -13.22 3.27 4.08
CA VAL A 330 -14.64 2.90 4.16
C VAL A 330 -15.22 2.90 2.77
N GLY A 331 -16.23 2.07 2.54
CA GLY A 331 -16.94 1.99 1.28
C GLY A 331 -16.19 1.26 0.17
N GLY A 332 -16.74 1.39 -1.04
CA GLY A 332 -16.26 0.74 -2.26
C GLY A 332 -15.47 1.64 -3.22
N ALA A 333 -15.36 2.94 -2.94
CA ALA A 333 -14.78 3.93 -3.84
C ALA A 333 -13.45 3.47 -4.47
N ALA A 334 -13.32 3.71 -5.78
CA ALA A 334 -12.11 3.39 -6.56
C ALA A 334 -10.86 4.04 -5.94
N GLU A 335 -10.99 5.31 -5.54
CA GLU A 335 -9.97 6.07 -4.83
C GLU A 335 -10.41 6.35 -3.40
N THR A 336 -9.49 6.21 -2.46
CA THR A 336 -9.71 6.56 -1.05
C THR A 336 -9.01 7.86 -0.72
N LEU A 337 -9.69 8.73 0.01
CA LEU A 337 -9.11 9.97 0.55
C LEU A 337 -8.70 9.77 2.01
N MET A 338 -7.44 10.04 2.31
CA MET A 338 -6.89 10.00 3.67
C MET A 338 -5.93 11.16 3.90
N GLY A 339 -6.15 11.92 4.95
CA GLY A 339 -5.27 12.97 5.44
C GLY A 339 -4.41 12.47 6.59
N PHE A 340 -3.17 12.94 6.70
CA PHE A 340 -2.31 12.62 7.84
C PHE A 340 -1.64 13.86 8.38
N GLU A 341 -1.66 14.02 9.70
CA GLU A 341 -1.12 15.16 10.43
C GLU A 341 0.17 14.79 11.15
N PHE A 342 1.16 15.68 11.08
CA PHE A 342 2.50 15.49 11.64
C PHE A 342 2.90 16.71 12.45
N VAL A 343 3.67 16.50 13.52
CA VAL A 343 4.30 17.58 14.27
C VAL A 343 5.61 17.97 13.60
N VAL A 344 5.80 19.25 13.32
CA VAL A 344 7.03 19.79 12.75
C VAL A 344 7.67 20.75 13.75
N GLU A 345 8.87 20.39 14.20
CA GLU A 345 9.62 21.17 15.19
C GLU A 345 10.20 22.47 14.59
N PRO A 346 10.46 23.49 15.43
CA PRO A 346 11.05 24.75 14.98
C PRO A 346 12.34 24.56 14.19
N GLY A 347 12.44 25.24 13.05
CA GLY A 347 13.59 25.20 12.16
C GLY A 347 13.71 23.94 11.30
N TYR A 348 12.74 23.01 11.36
CA TYR A 348 12.61 21.91 10.41
C TYR A 348 11.54 22.23 9.37
N GLU A 349 11.80 21.79 8.13
CA GLU A 349 10.87 21.93 7.00
C GLU A 349 10.56 20.56 6.41
N PRO A 350 9.31 20.28 6.02
CA PRO A 350 8.96 19.06 5.29
C PRO A 350 9.69 19.00 3.94
N VAL A 351 10.33 17.86 3.64
CA VAL A 351 11.05 17.66 2.37
C VAL A 351 10.51 16.48 1.55
N GLY A 352 9.81 15.54 2.19
CA GLY A 352 9.22 14.40 1.51
C GLY A 352 8.28 13.63 2.41
N LEU A 353 7.34 12.91 1.80
CA LEU A 353 6.41 12.02 2.48
C LEU A 353 6.63 10.60 1.97
N THR A 354 6.57 9.60 2.84
CA THR A 354 6.66 8.20 2.47
C THR A 354 5.45 7.45 2.99
N ILE A 355 4.81 6.67 2.12
CA ILE A 355 3.60 5.90 2.45
C ILE A 355 3.77 4.49 1.94
N LYS A 356 3.69 3.50 2.83
CA LYS A 356 4.01 2.10 2.51
C LYS A 356 5.30 2.06 1.67
N ASN A 357 6.39 2.56 2.26
CA ASN A 357 7.72 2.65 1.63
C ASN A 357 7.84 3.39 0.29
N THR A 358 6.79 4.11 -0.13
CA THR A 358 6.76 4.79 -1.43
C THR A 358 6.88 6.27 -1.23
N ARG A 359 7.88 6.88 -1.86
CA ARG A 359 8.12 8.32 -1.76
C ARG A 359 7.06 9.06 -2.56
N VAL A 360 6.39 10.00 -1.89
CA VAL A 360 5.38 10.88 -2.49
C VAL A 360 5.96 12.30 -2.50
N PRO A 361 6.05 12.94 -3.68
CA PRO A 361 6.59 14.30 -3.78
C PRO A 361 5.63 15.31 -3.14
N LEU A 362 6.19 16.32 -2.45
CA LEU A 362 5.44 17.39 -1.76
C LEU A 362 5.44 18.73 -2.51
N ARG A 363 5.82 18.76 -3.80
CA ARG A 363 6.08 20.01 -4.52
C ARG A 363 4.80 20.66 -5.06
N GLY A 364 4.75 21.99 -5.04
CA GLY A 364 3.70 22.77 -5.70
C GLY A 364 2.37 22.85 -4.95
N LEU A 365 2.38 22.57 -3.64
CA LEU A 365 1.19 22.61 -2.80
C LEU A 365 1.15 23.93 -2.01
N GLU A 366 0.11 24.72 -2.21
CA GLU A 366 -0.23 25.84 -1.34
C GLU A 366 -0.96 25.29 -0.12
N ALA A 367 -0.41 25.53 1.08
CA ALA A 367 -0.96 24.98 2.32
C ALA A 367 -2.10 25.87 2.83
N LEU A 368 -3.24 25.26 3.13
CA LEU A 368 -4.31 25.92 3.87
C LEU A 368 -3.84 26.21 5.30
N ALA A 369 -3.84 27.47 5.71
CA ALA A 369 -3.43 27.86 7.05
C ALA A 369 -4.63 27.94 8.00
N PHE A 370 -4.53 27.27 9.15
CA PHE A 370 -5.49 27.37 10.25
C PHE A 370 -4.82 28.01 11.46
N ALA A 371 -5.51 28.96 12.10
CA ALA A 371 -5.00 29.63 13.29
C ALA A 371 -5.25 28.80 14.55
N SER A 372 -6.35 28.04 14.59
CA SER A 372 -6.76 27.26 15.76
C SER A 372 -7.26 25.86 15.43
N HIS A 373 -7.22 24.95 16.41
CA HIS A 373 -7.78 23.60 16.27
C HIS A 373 -9.27 23.62 15.90
N GLN A 374 -10.02 24.62 16.36
CA GLN A 374 -11.45 24.74 16.06
C GLN A 374 -11.72 25.05 14.59
N GLU A 375 -10.90 25.91 13.97
CA GLU A 375 -10.99 26.21 12.54
C GLU A 375 -10.65 24.99 11.69
N ARG A 376 -9.56 24.29 12.04
CA ARG A 376 -9.19 23.01 11.43
C ARG A 376 -10.34 22.01 11.52
N ASP A 377 -10.92 21.82 12.70
CA ASP A 377 -11.97 20.81 12.92
C ASP A 377 -13.23 21.13 12.11
N ARG A 378 -13.62 22.40 12.03
CA ARG A 378 -14.72 22.85 11.15
C ARG A 378 -14.41 22.59 9.68
N ALA A 379 -13.17 22.85 9.24
CA ALA A 379 -12.75 22.59 7.86
C ALA A 379 -12.73 21.10 7.51
N ILE A 380 -12.37 20.24 8.47
CA ILE A 380 -12.49 18.78 8.32
C ILE A 380 -13.95 18.39 8.16
N GLU A 381 -14.83 18.79 9.08
CA GLU A 381 -16.26 18.43 9.04
C GLU A 381 -16.97 18.93 7.78
N ALA A 382 -16.61 20.13 7.32
CA ALA A 382 -17.14 20.71 6.10
C ALA A 382 -16.56 20.09 4.81
N GLY A 383 -15.57 19.20 4.91
CA GLY A 383 -14.85 18.68 3.75
C GLY A 383 -14.04 19.74 3.00
N ALA A 384 -13.78 20.91 3.61
CA ALA A 384 -13.09 22.02 2.98
C ALA A 384 -11.64 21.69 2.59
N LEU A 385 -11.02 20.73 3.29
CA LEU A 385 -9.70 20.18 2.92
C LEU A 385 -9.67 19.50 1.54
N LEU A 386 -10.85 19.26 0.96
CA LEU A 386 -11.06 18.58 -0.32
C LEU A 386 -11.67 19.48 -1.39
N ALA A 387 -11.97 20.73 -1.07
CA ALA A 387 -12.56 21.68 -2.01
C ALA A 387 -11.64 21.80 -3.25
N GLY A 388 -12.18 21.50 -4.44
CA GLY A 388 -11.44 21.51 -5.71
C GLY A 388 -10.78 20.20 -6.12
N VAL A 389 -10.85 19.13 -5.31
CA VAL A 389 -10.23 17.84 -5.64
C VAL A 389 -11.20 16.85 -6.31
N GLY A 390 -12.49 17.17 -6.34
CA GLY A 390 -13.58 16.28 -6.75
C GLY A 390 -14.26 16.62 -8.08
N GLU A 391 -13.61 17.32 -9.02
CA GLU A 391 -14.20 17.46 -10.35
C GLU A 391 -14.15 16.11 -11.08
N ALA A 392 -15.22 15.33 -10.94
CA ALA A 392 -15.57 14.36 -11.96
C ALA A 392 -15.67 15.14 -13.27
N GLY A 393 -14.73 14.89 -14.19
CA GLY A 393 -14.77 15.49 -15.52
C GLY A 393 -16.14 15.30 -16.15
N GLU A 394 -16.55 16.25 -17.00
CA GLU A 394 -17.83 16.19 -17.70
C GLU A 394 -17.98 14.84 -18.43
N PHE A 395 -19.07 14.14 -18.11
CA PHE A 395 -19.35 12.82 -18.69
C PHE A 395 -20.09 12.98 -20.03
N ASP A 396 -19.60 12.32 -21.07
CA ASP A 396 -20.29 12.27 -22.37
C ASP A 396 -21.40 11.22 -22.34
N ALA A 397 -22.64 11.70 -22.25
CA ALA A 397 -23.85 10.89 -22.26
C ALA A 397 -24.55 10.82 -23.64
N SER A 398 -23.94 11.35 -24.70
CA SER A 398 -24.56 11.45 -26.03
C SER A 398 -25.03 10.12 -26.61
N SER A 399 -24.33 9.04 -26.29
CA SER A 399 -24.62 7.68 -26.76
C SER A 399 -25.15 6.75 -25.66
N ALA A 400 -25.49 7.29 -24.49
CA ALA A 400 -25.85 6.49 -23.32
C ALA A 400 -27.20 5.78 -23.52
N SER A 401 -27.27 4.50 -23.14
CA SER A 401 -28.53 3.78 -23.06
C SER A 401 -29.25 4.13 -21.75
N ARG A 402 -30.50 4.59 -21.83
CA ARG A 402 -31.34 4.78 -20.64
C ARG A 402 -32.03 3.49 -20.22
N VAL A 403 -31.88 3.14 -18.95
CA VAL A 403 -32.41 1.90 -18.36
C VAL A 403 -33.41 2.27 -17.26
N GLY A 404 -34.72 2.06 -17.52
CA GLY A 404 -35.79 2.15 -16.50
C GLY A 404 -37.01 3.05 -16.79
N THR A 405 -37.11 3.69 -17.96
CA THR A 405 -38.08 4.78 -18.23
C THR A 405 -39.49 4.36 -18.70
N GLY A 406 -40.08 3.30 -18.15
CA GLY A 406 -41.43 2.83 -18.52
C GLY A 406 -42.41 2.74 -17.34
N PRO A 407 -43.54 3.48 -17.32
CA PRO A 407 -44.61 3.22 -16.36
C PRO A 407 -45.22 1.86 -16.68
N GLY A 408 -44.85 0.84 -15.89
CA GLY A 408 -45.32 -0.54 -16.03
C GLY A 408 -44.25 -1.61 -16.29
N GLN A 409 -42.97 -1.24 -16.46
CA GLN A 409 -41.89 -2.24 -16.55
C GLN A 409 -41.35 -2.59 -15.15
N GLY A 410 -41.47 -3.87 -14.79
CA GLY A 410 -41.09 -4.40 -13.48
C GLY A 410 -39.64 -4.09 -13.11
N GLY A 411 -39.47 -3.40 -11.98
CA GLY A 411 -38.19 -2.85 -11.52
C GLY A 411 -37.03 -3.85 -11.39
N ALA A 412 -35.82 -3.36 -11.65
CA ALA A 412 -34.48 -3.98 -11.53
C ALA A 412 -34.24 -5.39 -12.12
N ARG A 413 -35.27 -6.17 -12.49
CA ARG A 413 -35.07 -7.48 -13.14
C ARG A 413 -34.76 -7.35 -14.63
N ASP A 414 -35.24 -6.27 -15.25
CA ASP A 414 -35.05 -6.00 -16.69
C ASP A 414 -33.87 -5.04 -16.97
N SER A 415 -33.19 -4.54 -15.92
CA SER A 415 -32.05 -3.63 -16.06
C SER A 415 -30.74 -4.35 -16.38
N GLY A 416 -30.69 -5.68 -16.32
CA GLY A 416 -29.44 -6.44 -16.39
C GLY A 416 -28.51 -6.16 -15.22
N VAL A 417 -28.98 -5.52 -14.15
CA VAL A 417 -28.17 -5.22 -12.96
C VAL A 417 -28.75 -5.95 -11.75
N THR A 418 -27.92 -6.72 -11.06
CA THR A 418 -28.30 -7.43 -9.84
C THR A 418 -27.48 -6.93 -8.67
N VAL A 419 -28.13 -6.49 -7.60
CA VAL A 419 -27.47 -6.14 -6.33
C VAL A 419 -27.48 -7.37 -5.43
N GLY A 420 -26.31 -7.79 -4.98
CA GLY A 420 -26.17 -8.88 -4.05
C GLY A 420 -24.87 -9.65 -4.21
N ARG A 421 -24.58 -10.45 -3.18
CA ARG A 421 -23.32 -11.19 -3.05
C ARG A 421 -23.35 -12.56 -3.72
N ALA A 422 -24.50 -13.02 -4.17
CA ALA A 422 -24.65 -14.35 -4.77
C ALA A 422 -23.94 -14.45 -6.12
N LEU A 423 -23.42 -15.63 -6.46
CA LEU A 423 -22.87 -15.87 -7.80
C LEU A 423 -23.96 -15.64 -8.87
N PRO A 424 -23.61 -14.99 -10.01
CA PRO A 424 -24.57 -14.76 -11.09
C PRO A 424 -25.07 -16.07 -11.68
N GLY A 425 -26.27 -16.06 -12.27
CA GLY A 425 -26.83 -17.22 -12.95
C GLY A 425 -27.12 -18.44 -12.07
N ARG A 426 -27.19 -18.27 -10.73
CA ARG A 426 -27.33 -19.35 -9.73
C ARG A 426 -26.19 -20.37 -9.80
N LEU A 427 -25.00 -19.94 -10.23
CA LEU A 427 -23.81 -20.79 -10.18
C LEU A 427 -23.52 -21.20 -8.73
N VAL A 428 -23.08 -22.44 -8.54
CA VAL A 428 -22.63 -22.95 -7.25
C VAL A 428 -21.35 -23.74 -7.49
N ILE A 429 -20.31 -23.40 -6.74
CA ILE A 429 -19.02 -24.11 -6.80
C ILE A 429 -18.97 -25.07 -5.63
N GLN A 430 -18.62 -26.33 -5.90
CA GLN A 430 -18.40 -27.30 -4.84
C GLN A 430 -17.06 -27.03 -4.14
N ARG A 431 -17.05 -27.01 -2.81
CA ARG A 431 -15.82 -26.93 -2.02
C ARG A 431 -14.95 -28.14 -2.34
N GLY A 432 -13.68 -27.90 -2.65
CA GLY A 432 -12.74 -28.89 -3.17
C GLY A 432 -12.48 -28.76 -4.68
N THR A 433 -13.42 -28.18 -5.45
CA THR A 433 -13.24 -27.94 -6.90
C THR A 433 -12.90 -26.48 -7.23
N HIS A 434 -12.82 -25.60 -6.22
CA HIS A 434 -12.55 -24.17 -6.38
C HIS A 434 -11.12 -23.84 -6.86
N ARG A 435 -10.19 -24.81 -6.81
CA ARG A 435 -8.82 -24.71 -7.34
C ARG A 435 -8.10 -23.43 -6.87
N SER A 436 -7.81 -22.49 -7.77
CA SER A 436 -7.04 -21.28 -7.49
C SER A 436 -7.82 -20.17 -6.76
N LEU A 437 -9.11 -20.39 -6.46
CA LEU A 437 -9.90 -19.43 -5.68
C LEU A 437 -9.61 -19.57 -4.18
N GLU A 438 -9.32 -18.45 -3.53
CA GLU A 438 -9.21 -18.38 -2.07
C GLU A 438 -10.61 -18.22 -1.46
N ILE A 439 -10.97 -19.12 -0.54
CA ILE A 439 -12.31 -19.19 0.06
C ILE A 439 -12.24 -19.09 1.59
N ASP A 440 -13.28 -18.49 2.19
CA ASP A 440 -13.54 -18.54 3.62
C ASP A 440 -15.00 -18.91 3.83
N GLY A 441 -15.26 -20.02 4.52
CA GLY A 441 -16.61 -20.56 4.58
C GLY A 441 -17.17 -20.86 3.17
N ASN A 442 -18.37 -20.35 2.90
CA ASN A 442 -19.07 -20.50 1.63
C ASN A 442 -18.90 -19.29 0.70
N GLU A 443 -17.87 -18.47 0.96
CA GLU A 443 -17.63 -17.21 0.28
C GLU A 443 -16.28 -17.21 -0.44
N ILE A 444 -16.25 -16.64 -1.63
CA ILE A 444 -15.02 -16.38 -2.39
C ILE A 444 -14.40 -15.08 -1.84
N ILE A 445 -13.16 -15.17 -1.34
CA ILE A 445 -12.39 -14.00 -0.89
C ILE A 445 -11.73 -13.34 -2.09
N ARG A 446 -11.03 -14.14 -2.90
CA ARG A 446 -10.36 -13.68 -4.12
C ARG A 446 -9.95 -14.84 -5.04
N GLY A 447 -9.46 -14.50 -6.23
CA GLY A 447 -8.79 -15.39 -7.16
C GLY A 447 -9.42 -15.39 -8.55
N THR A 448 -8.76 -16.10 -9.45
CA THR A 448 -9.19 -16.28 -10.83
C THR A 448 -9.17 -17.77 -11.17
N GLN A 449 -10.26 -18.27 -11.74
CA GLN A 449 -10.37 -19.68 -12.11
C GLN A 449 -11.26 -19.88 -13.34
N ALA A 450 -10.78 -20.73 -14.23
CA ALA A 450 -11.54 -21.29 -15.34
C ALA A 450 -12.11 -22.66 -14.97
N PHE A 451 -13.37 -22.87 -15.28
CA PHE A 451 -14.13 -24.09 -15.01
C PHE A 451 -14.72 -24.64 -16.30
N ASP A 452 -14.83 -25.96 -16.39
CA ASP A 452 -15.65 -26.58 -17.41
C ASP A 452 -17.15 -26.41 -17.05
N PRO A 453 -18.03 -26.03 -17.99
CA PRO A 453 -19.45 -25.86 -17.72
C PRO A 453 -20.13 -27.10 -17.10
N SER A 454 -19.63 -28.30 -17.39
CA SER A 454 -20.15 -29.55 -16.81
C SER A 454 -19.95 -29.65 -15.28
N GLU A 455 -18.99 -28.90 -14.71
CA GLU A 455 -18.72 -28.89 -13.27
C GLU A 455 -19.86 -28.26 -12.45
N PHE A 456 -20.72 -27.44 -13.06
CA PHE A 456 -21.82 -26.74 -12.38
C PHE A 456 -23.17 -27.47 -12.45
N GLY A 457 -23.28 -28.57 -13.21
CA GLY A 457 -24.56 -29.23 -13.51
C GLY A 457 -25.20 -30.08 -12.39
N ARG A 458 -24.52 -30.30 -11.25
CA ARG A 458 -24.96 -31.24 -10.19
C ARG A 458 -25.46 -30.59 -8.90
N LEU A 459 -26.13 -29.44 -9.04
CA LEU A 459 -26.63 -28.58 -7.94
C LEU A 459 -27.44 -29.30 -6.86
N ALA A 460 -28.24 -30.30 -7.21
CA ALA A 460 -29.14 -30.99 -6.29
C ALA A 460 -28.44 -32.01 -5.37
N ALA A 461 -27.19 -32.40 -5.65
CA ALA A 461 -26.50 -33.47 -4.94
C ALA A 461 -25.43 -33.01 -3.94
N VAL A 462 -25.10 -31.70 -3.91
CA VAL A 462 -24.04 -31.18 -3.04
C VAL A 462 -24.65 -30.66 -1.73
N PRO A 463 -24.24 -31.13 -0.54
CA PRO A 463 -24.65 -30.59 0.75
C PRO A 463 -24.37 -29.07 0.88
N GLN A 464 -25.28 -28.31 1.51
CA GLN A 464 -25.19 -26.83 1.59
C GLN A 464 -23.88 -26.32 2.23
N ASN A 465 -23.28 -27.06 3.15
CA ASN A 465 -22.00 -26.72 3.79
C ASN A 465 -20.78 -26.88 2.85
N LEU A 466 -20.95 -27.52 1.70
CA LEU A 466 -19.94 -27.67 0.66
C LEU A 466 -20.21 -26.77 -0.55
N GLN A 467 -21.22 -25.90 -0.48
CA GLN A 467 -21.60 -25.03 -1.60
C GLN A 467 -21.05 -23.63 -1.39
N ILE A 468 -20.16 -23.20 -2.28
CA ILE A 468 -19.70 -21.82 -2.38
C ILE A 468 -20.68 -21.10 -3.31
N ARG A 469 -21.39 -20.11 -2.76
CA ARG A 469 -22.50 -19.43 -3.44
C ARG A 469 -22.35 -17.92 -3.50
N GLN A 470 -21.41 -17.36 -2.74
CA GLN A 470 -21.35 -15.92 -2.53
C GLN A 470 -19.92 -15.42 -2.65
N PHE A 471 -19.79 -14.13 -2.95
CA PHE A 471 -18.56 -13.39 -2.81
C PHE A 471 -18.49 -12.75 -1.43
N ARG A 472 -17.28 -12.66 -0.88
CA ARG A 472 -17.02 -11.97 0.37
C ARG A 472 -17.02 -10.46 0.16
N THR A 473 -17.83 -9.73 0.93
CA THR A 473 -17.78 -8.26 1.01
C THR A 473 -17.44 -7.82 2.44
N THR A 474 -17.19 -6.53 2.65
CA THR A 474 -17.09 -5.94 4.00
C THR A 474 -18.46 -5.48 4.49
N PRO A 475 -18.63 -5.22 5.81
CA PRO A 475 -19.92 -4.79 6.38
C PRO A 475 -20.50 -3.50 5.77
N ASP A 476 -19.64 -2.66 5.21
CA ASP A 476 -19.94 -1.35 4.61
C ASP A 476 -20.05 -1.38 3.08
N THR A 477 -19.96 -2.57 2.45
CA THR A 477 -20.05 -2.71 1.00
C THR A 477 -20.95 -3.85 0.55
N THR A 478 -21.55 -3.70 -0.63
CA THR A 478 -22.27 -4.75 -1.34
C THR A 478 -21.65 -4.97 -2.73
N LEU A 479 -22.13 -5.98 -3.43
CA LEU A 479 -21.79 -6.17 -4.85
C LEU A 479 -22.94 -5.73 -5.74
N VAL A 480 -22.59 -5.00 -6.79
CA VAL A 480 -23.45 -4.70 -7.92
C VAL A 480 -22.90 -5.46 -9.12
N GLN A 481 -23.74 -6.29 -9.72
CA GLN A 481 -23.40 -7.16 -10.83
C GLN A 481 -24.06 -6.61 -12.08
N VAL A 482 -23.27 -6.22 -13.07
CA VAL A 482 -23.75 -5.58 -14.30
C VAL A 482 -23.56 -6.55 -15.45
N ASP A 483 -24.66 -7.01 -16.04
CA ASP A 483 -24.63 -7.81 -17.26
C ASP A 483 -24.28 -6.91 -18.45
N VAL A 484 -23.14 -7.15 -19.07
CA VAL A 484 -22.63 -6.41 -20.21
C VAL A 484 -22.55 -7.26 -21.49
N SER A 485 -23.31 -8.37 -21.53
CA SER A 485 -23.41 -9.29 -22.67
C SER A 485 -24.01 -8.63 -23.91
N LEU A 486 -23.94 -9.30 -25.07
CA LEU A 486 -24.42 -8.77 -26.36
C LEU A 486 -25.91 -8.33 -26.33
N ARG A 487 -26.76 -9.05 -25.58
CA ARG A 487 -28.21 -8.77 -25.50
C ARG A 487 -28.58 -7.72 -24.46
N SER A 488 -27.63 -7.32 -23.62
CA SER A 488 -27.87 -6.35 -22.55
C SER A 488 -27.90 -4.92 -23.09
N ARG A 489 -28.71 -4.06 -22.47
CA ARG A 489 -28.77 -2.62 -22.83
C ARG A 489 -27.47 -1.88 -22.55
N GLN A 490 -26.65 -2.42 -21.64
CA GLN A 490 -25.33 -1.89 -21.27
C GLN A 490 -24.19 -2.74 -21.84
N SER A 491 -24.40 -3.30 -23.05
CA SER A 491 -23.41 -4.16 -23.72
C SER A 491 -22.08 -3.45 -23.99
N LEU A 492 -20.96 -4.13 -23.73
CA LEU A 492 -19.63 -3.67 -24.16
C LEU A 492 -19.44 -3.67 -25.69
N LEU A 493 -20.36 -4.28 -26.44
CA LEU A 493 -20.35 -4.30 -27.91
C LEU A 493 -21.25 -3.22 -28.53
N GLY A 494 -21.94 -2.44 -27.69
CA GLY A 494 -22.81 -1.33 -28.09
C GLY A 494 -22.03 -0.12 -28.63
N GLN A 495 -22.76 0.86 -29.18
CA GLN A 495 -22.15 2.06 -29.78
C GLN A 495 -21.38 2.90 -28.75
N ALA A 496 -21.93 3.11 -27.55
CA ALA A 496 -21.26 3.85 -26.47
C ALA A 496 -19.93 3.22 -26.04
N ALA A 497 -19.90 1.89 -25.86
CA ALA A 497 -18.68 1.18 -25.48
C ALA A 497 -17.63 1.12 -26.60
N ALA A 498 -18.06 1.15 -27.87
CA ALA A 498 -17.15 1.23 -29.02
C ALA A 498 -16.47 2.61 -29.15
N ALA A 499 -17.10 3.66 -28.66
CA ALA A 499 -16.54 5.01 -28.61
C ALA A 499 -15.58 5.22 -27.43
N ALA A 500 -15.66 4.37 -26.40
CA ALA A 500 -14.84 4.46 -25.20
C ALA A 500 -13.42 3.91 -25.42
N GLU A 501 -12.46 4.47 -24.68
CA GLU A 501 -11.08 4.03 -24.73
C GLU A 501 -10.88 2.69 -23.99
N ARG A 502 -10.34 1.68 -24.70
CA ARG A 502 -10.23 0.29 -24.20
C ARG A 502 -9.21 0.08 -23.08
N VAL A 503 -8.32 1.04 -22.84
CA VAL A 503 -7.32 0.99 -21.77
C VAL A 503 -7.84 1.56 -20.45
N VAL A 504 -9.07 2.09 -20.43
CA VAL A 504 -9.68 2.71 -19.25
C VAL A 504 -10.58 1.72 -18.53
N PRO A 505 -10.61 1.70 -17.18
CA PRO A 505 -11.41 0.75 -16.44
C PRO A 505 -12.92 1.00 -16.59
N PRO A 506 -13.75 -0.06 -16.57
CA PRO A 506 -15.19 0.08 -16.42
C PRO A 506 -15.53 0.48 -14.97
N GLU A 507 -16.41 1.47 -14.81
CA GLU A 507 -16.74 2.06 -13.52
C GLU A 507 -18.26 2.26 -13.35
N LEU A 508 -18.75 2.12 -12.11
CA LEU A 508 -20.05 2.64 -11.71
C LEU A 508 -19.87 4.02 -11.07
N VAL A 509 -20.86 4.89 -11.22
CA VAL A 509 -20.92 6.22 -10.59
C VAL A 509 -22.20 6.32 -9.76
N ASP A 510 -22.08 6.67 -8.48
CA ASP A 510 -23.23 6.95 -7.62
C ASP A 510 -23.77 8.39 -7.78
N SER A 511 -24.88 8.67 -7.11
CA SER A 511 -25.49 10.00 -7.04
C SER A 511 -24.62 11.07 -6.40
N ASN A 512 -23.51 10.69 -5.78
CA ASN A 512 -22.54 11.60 -5.16
C ASN A 512 -21.32 11.83 -6.07
N GLY A 513 -21.30 11.24 -7.27
CA GLY A 513 -20.18 11.29 -8.20
C GLY A 513 -19.02 10.37 -7.85
N ILE A 514 -19.18 9.47 -6.87
CA ILE A 514 -18.17 8.51 -6.46
C ILE A 514 -18.09 7.39 -7.49
N ARG A 515 -16.87 7.08 -7.91
CA ARG A 515 -16.57 6.04 -8.89
C ARG A 515 -16.24 4.72 -8.20
N TYR A 516 -16.70 3.60 -8.75
CA TYR A 516 -16.39 2.24 -8.30
C TYR A 516 -15.89 1.41 -9.47
N GLN A 517 -14.68 0.89 -9.37
CA GLN A 517 -14.11 0.03 -10.41
C GLN A 517 -14.60 -1.40 -10.30
N ALA A 518 -14.67 -2.09 -11.44
CA ALA A 518 -15.00 -3.51 -11.48
C ALA A 518 -13.90 -4.34 -10.80
N VAL A 519 -14.25 -5.00 -9.70
CA VAL A 519 -13.34 -5.86 -8.91
C VAL A 519 -13.20 -7.28 -9.49
N GLY A 520 -13.90 -7.58 -10.57
CA GLY A 520 -13.86 -8.91 -11.19
C GLY A 520 -14.96 -9.10 -12.23
N TYR A 521 -15.09 -10.33 -12.71
CA TYR A 521 -16.09 -10.70 -13.69
C TYR A 521 -16.49 -12.17 -13.56
N VAL A 522 -17.64 -12.50 -14.14
CA VAL A 522 -18.02 -13.86 -14.48
C VAL A 522 -18.33 -13.91 -15.96
N TYR A 523 -17.52 -14.66 -16.69
CA TYR A 523 -17.66 -14.91 -18.12
C TYR A 523 -18.12 -16.34 -18.34
N ARG A 524 -19.06 -16.53 -19.26
CA ARG A 524 -19.57 -17.84 -19.64
C ARG A 524 -19.67 -17.94 -21.15
N ASP A 525 -19.19 -19.06 -21.66
CA ASP A 525 -19.37 -19.52 -23.03
C ASP A 525 -19.78 -21.01 -23.01
N GLN A 526 -19.99 -21.60 -24.19
CA GLN A 526 -20.32 -23.02 -24.35
C GLN A 526 -19.23 -23.96 -23.81
N SER A 527 -17.96 -23.53 -23.82
CA SER A 527 -16.81 -24.37 -23.47
C SER A 527 -16.22 -24.07 -22.10
N ILE A 528 -16.48 -22.89 -21.53
CA ILE A 528 -15.76 -22.42 -20.34
C ILE A 528 -16.58 -21.43 -19.53
N ILE A 529 -16.45 -21.52 -18.20
CA ILE A 529 -16.88 -20.49 -17.27
C ILE A 529 -15.63 -19.93 -16.59
N ARG A 530 -15.36 -18.63 -16.76
CA ARG A 530 -14.25 -17.96 -16.11
C ARG A 530 -14.78 -17.03 -15.03
N LEU A 531 -14.27 -17.19 -13.82
CA LEU A 531 -14.58 -16.34 -12.69
C LEU A 531 -13.31 -15.66 -12.23
N ARG A 532 -13.37 -14.34 -12.10
CA ARG A 532 -12.35 -13.52 -11.44
C ARG A 532 -13.01 -12.69 -10.36
N TYR A 533 -12.42 -12.71 -9.17
CA TYR A 533 -12.78 -11.82 -8.08
C TYR A 533 -11.50 -11.36 -7.38
N THR A 534 -11.07 -10.12 -7.61
CA THR A 534 -9.82 -9.56 -7.09
C THR A 534 -10.08 -8.15 -6.54
N PRO A 535 -10.69 -8.01 -5.34
CA PRO A 535 -11.00 -6.70 -4.76
C PRO A 535 -9.79 -5.78 -4.55
N ASP A 536 -8.61 -6.37 -4.38
CA ASP A 536 -7.31 -5.70 -4.21
C ASP A 536 -6.67 -5.26 -5.54
N ARG A 537 -7.15 -5.78 -6.66
CA ARG A 537 -6.69 -5.45 -8.03
C ARG A 537 -7.89 -5.42 -8.97
N PRO A 538 -8.66 -4.31 -8.98
CA PRO A 538 -9.74 -4.10 -9.95
C PRO A 538 -9.23 -4.19 -11.39
N ILE A 539 -10.15 -4.44 -12.31
CA ILE A 539 -9.89 -4.47 -13.75
C ILE A 539 -9.43 -3.07 -14.18
N ARG A 540 -8.22 -3.00 -14.77
CA ARG A 540 -7.59 -1.73 -15.17
C ARG A 540 -8.08 -1.22 -16.52
N GLY A 541 -8.60 -2.11 -17.35
CA GLY A 541 -9.16 -1.76 -18.65
C GLY A 541 -9.81 -2.93 -19.34
N LEU A 542 -10.56 -2.65 -20.41
CA LEU A 542 -11.19 -3.69 -21.22
C LEU A 542 -10.17 -4.59 -21.92
N SER A 543 -8.99 -4.06 -22.27
CA SER A 543 -7.88 -4.83 -22.84
C SER A 543 -7.40 -5.96 -21.91
N GLU A 544 -7.53 -5.78 -20.59
CA GLU A 544 -7.20 -6.81 -19.61
C GLU A 544 -8.16 -8.00 -19.70
N LEU A 545 -9.45 -7.74 -19.93
CA LEU A 545 -10.45 -8.79 -20.18
C LEU A 545 -10.06 -9.62 -21.40
N GLU A 546 -9.64 -8.97 -22.49
CA GLU A 546 -9.17 -9.67 -23.70
C GLU A 546 -7.92 -10.52 -23.43
N SER A 547 -6.96 -10.01 -22.64
CA SER A 547 -5.75 -10.75 -22.25
C SER A 547 -6.06 -11.96 -21.34
N ASP A 548 -7.10 -11.86 -20.53
CA ASP A 548 -7.65 -12.98 -19.76
C ASP A 548 -8.42 -13.98 -20.65
N GLY A 549 -8.57 -13.69 -21.95
CA GLY A 549 -9.35 -14.42 -22.96
C GLY A 549 -10.86 -14.29 -22.76
N VAL A 550 -11.30 -13.19 -22.16
CA VAL A 550 -12.70 -12.81 -21.96
C VAL A 550 -13.04 -11.79 -23.04
N GLY A 551 -13.19 -12.29 -24.27
CA GLY A 551 -13.59 -11.50 -25.43
C GLY A 551 -15.04 -11.76 -25.80
N LEU A 552 -15.87 -10.70 -25.81
CA LEU A 552 -17.21 -10.79 -26.37
C LEU A 552 -17.16 -10.65 -27.90
N SER A 553 -17.84 -11.54 -28.61
CA SER A 553 -18.00 -11.49 -30.06
C SER A 553 -19.45 -11.20 -30.46
N ARG A 554 -19.64 -10.34 -31.47
CA ARG A 554 -20.96 -10.11 -32.09
C ARG A 554 -21.51 -11.36 -32.79
N SER A 555 -20.65 -12.31 -33.16
CA SER A 555 -21.05 -13.54 -33.86
C SER A 555 -21.48 -14.67 -32.92
N SER A 556 -21.12 -14.61 -31.62
CA SER A 556 -21.45 -15.66 -30.66
C SER A 556 -22.48 -15.17 -29.66
N ALA A 557 -23.75 -15.51 -29.92
CA ALA A 557 -24.87 -15.05 -29.08
C ALA A 557 -24.94 -15.74 -27.70
N ASN A 558 -24.10 -16.74 -27.44
CA ASN A 558 -24.10 -17.54 -26.21
C ASN A 558 -23.06 -17.08 -25.19
N GLN A 559 -22.32 -16.01 -25.49
CA GLN A 559 -21.34 -15.44 -24.58
C GLN A 559 -22.02 -14.49 -23.61
N GLU A 560 -21.87 -14.78 -22.31
CA GLU A 560 -22.39 -13.98 -21.21
C GLU A 560 -21.22 -13.40 -20.42
N LEU A 561 -21.25 -12.11 -20.12
CA LEU A 561 -20.27 -11.42 -19.29
C LEU A 561 -20.96 -10.55 -18.25
N THR A 562 -20.70 -10.83 -16.98
CA THR A 562 -21.14 -10.02 -15.86
C THR A 562 -19.93 -9.40 -15.17
N LEU A 563 -19.89 -8.07 -15.10
CA LEU A 563 -18.89 -7.34 -14.33
C LEU A 563 -19.33 -7.22 -12.87
N LEU A 564 -18.38 -7.37 -11.95
CA LEU A 564 -18.62 -7.33 -10.52
C LEU A 564 -18.06 -6.02 -9.97
N PHE A 565 -18.90 -5.18 -9.38
CA PHE A 565 -18.51 -3.92 -8.75
C PHE A 565 -18.74 -4.02 -7.27
N ARG A 566 -17.77 -3.57 -6.48
CA ARG A 566 -17.92 -3.46 -5.04
C ARG A 566 -18.25 -2.02 -4.69
N VAL A 567 -19.46 -1.82 -4.22
CA VAL A 567 -20.10 -0.51 -4.06
C VAL A 567 -20.43 -0.32 -2.58
N SER A 568 -20.43 0.90 -2.11
CA SER A 568 -20.80 1.20 -0.73
C SER A 568 -22.24 0.79 -0.45
N LEU A 569 -22.50 0.29 0.76
CA LEU A 569 -23.83 -0.14 1.14
C LEU A 569 -24.76 1.08 1.22
N GLY A 570 -25.90 1.03 0.52
CA GLY A 570 -26.95 2.05 0.59
C GLY A 570 -26.77 3.28 -0.30
N VAL A 571 -25.79 3.28 -1.22
CA VAL A 571 -25.70 4.33 -2.25
C VAL A 571 -26.66 4.07 -3.41
N ASN A 572 -27.00 5.12 -4.16
CA ASN A 572 -27.78 5.03 -5.39
C ASN A 572 -26.85 5.11 -6.59
N VAL A 573 -26.75 4.02 -7.35
CA VAL A 573 -25.94 3.97 -8.57
C VAL A 573 -26.71 4.59 -9.74
N GLU A 574 -26.17 5.65 -10.33
CA GLU A 574 -26.82 6.40 -11.40
C GLU A 574 -26.30 6.03 -12.78
N ARG A 575 -25.00 5.73 -12.91
CA ARG A 575 -24.38 5.54 -14.23
C ARG A 575 -23.41 4.37 -14.25
N PHE A 576 -23.31 3.75 -15.42
CA PHE A 576 -22.21 2.87 -15.79
C PHE A 576 -21.39 3.56 -16.88
N VAL A 577 -20.10 3.74 -16.63
CA VAL A 577 -19.19 4.54 -17.45
C VAL A 577 -17.93 3.77 -17.79
N ILE A 578 -17.29 4.15 -18.90
CA ILE A 578 -15.95 3.70 -19.27
C ILE A 578 -15.15 4.97 -19.57
N GLY A 579 -14.26 5.34 -18.63
CA GLY A 579 -13.60 6.64 -18.64
C GLY A 579 -14.57 7.78 -18.42
N ASN A 580 -14.74 8.61 -19.45
CA ASN A 580 -15.70 9.73 -19.44
C ASN A 580 -16.95 9.44 -20.28
N THR A 581 -17.03 8.29 -20.96
CA THR A 581 -18.20 7.92 -21.77
C THR A 581 -19.22 7.17 -20.93
N VAL A 582 -20.46 7.66 -20.90
CA VAL A 582 -21.57 6.98 -20.23
C VAL A 582 -22.12 5.88 -21.13
N VAL A 583 -22.05 4.63 -20.67
CA VAL A 583 -22.59 3.47 -21.37
C VAL A 583 -24.06 3.30 -21.06
N ALA A 584 -24.43 3.43 -19.79
CA ALA A 584 -25.82 3.36 -19.35
C ALA A 584 -26.12 4.36 -18.23
N GLU A 585 -27.32 4.92 -18.28
CA GLU A 585 -27.91 5.79 -17.26
C GLU A 585 -29.11 5.07 -16.65
N TYR A 586 -29.14 4.98 -15.32
CA TYR A 586 -30.18 4.31 -14.56
C TYR A 586 -31.20 5.31 -14.03
N ASP A 587 -32.44 5.17 -14.49
CA ASP A 587 -33.55 6.04 -14.08
C ASP A 587 -34.80 5.18 -13.80
N PRO A 588 -35.17 4.94 -12.51
CA PRO A 588 -34.55 5.51 -11.33
C PRO A 588 -33.17 4.90 -11.01
N PRO A 589 -32.33 5.59 -10.23
CA PRO A 589 -31.05 5.06 -9.76
C PRO A 589 -31.20 3.72 -9.03
N ILE A 590 -30.16 2.88 -9.11
CA ILE A 590 -30.16 1.54 -8.50
C ILE A 590 -29.74 1.63 -7.04
N ASP A 591 -30.65 1.27 -6.13
CA ASP A 591 -30.37 1.22 -4.70
C ASP A 591 -29.45 0.02 -4.33
N ALA A 592 -28.28 0.33 -3.76
CA ALA A 592 -27.29 -0.62 -3.28
C ALA A 592 -27.50 -1.04 -1.80
N SER A 593 -28.67 -0.84 -1.21
CA SER A 593 -28.96 -1.19 0.20
C SER A 593 -29.03 -2.70 0.49
N GLY A 594 -29.07 -3.55 -0.55
CA GLY A 594 -29.07 -5.01 -0.42
C GLY A 594 -30.32 -5.62 0.24
N ARG A 595 -31.33 -4.81 0.58
CA ARG A 595 -32.64 -5.28 1.06
C ARG A 595 -33.55 -5.54 -0.14
N ARG A 596 -33.67 -6.80 -0.54
CA ARG A 596 -34.83 -7.31 -1.26
C ARG A 596 -35.31 -8.59 -0.62
#